data_AF-A0A949XUJ3-F1
#
_entry.id   AF-A0A949XUJ3-F1
#
_cell.length_a   1.000
_cell.length_b   1.000
_cell.length_c   1.000
_cell.angle_alpha   90.00
_cell.angle_beta   90.00
_cell.angle_gamma   90.00
#
_symmetry.space_group_name_H-M   'P 1'
#
loop_
_entity.id
_entity.type
_entity.pdbx_description
1 polymer ?
#
loop_
_entity_poly.entity_id
_entity_poly.type
_entity_poly.pdbx_seq_one_letter_code
_entity_poly.pdbx_strand_id
1 'polypeptide(L)'
;IAEVWRRGSVVGSWLLDLLAMALAENPTLSEFTGYVQDSGEGRWTIMAAIEEAVPADVLSTALFARFRSRRDHTFAEKVLSAMRNKFGGHVERPSGG
;
A
#
# COMPACT_ATOMS: atom_id res chain seq x y z
N ILE A 1 13.83 -9.46 -5.49
CA ILE A 1 14.09 -8.23 -4.70
C ILE A 1 13.54 -8.36 -3.28
N ALA A 2 12.24 -8.60 -3.09
CA ALA A 2 11.66 -8.75 -1.74
C ALA A 2 12.37 -9.81 -0.88
N GLU A 3 12.76 -10.96 -1.44
CA GLU A 3 13.57 -12.01 -0.77
C GLU A 3 14.88 -11.50 -0.17
N VAL A 4 15.57 -10.63 -0.90
CA VAL A 4 16.87 -10.08 -0.48
C VAL A 4 16.68 -9.12 0.70
N TRP A 5 15.57 -8.38 0.75
CA TRP A 5 15.29 -7.47 1.85
C TRP A 5 14.85 -8.16 3.14
N ARG A 6 14.47 -9.44 3.10
CA ARG A 6 14.04 -10.17 4.31
C ARG A 6 15.19 -10.63 5.20
N ARG A 7 16.43 -10.62 4.69
CA ARG A 7 17.60 -11.13 5.40
C ARG A 7 18.74 -10.12 5.37
N GLY A 8 19.17 -9.68 6.55
CA GLY A 8 20.32 -8.77 6.70
C GLY A 8 20.08 -7.33 6.25
N SER A 9 18.85 -6.94 5.90
CA SER A 9 18.49 -5.55 5.61
C SER A 9 17.91 -4.84 6.83
N VAL A 10 18.07 -3.52 6.90
CA VAL A 10 17.51 -2.68 7.97
C VAL A 10 15.98 -2.66 7.94
N VAL A 11 15.37 -2.84 6.77
CA VAL A 11 13.92 -2.75 6.58
C VAL A 11 13.20 -4.10 6.68
N GLY A 12 13.89 -5.13 7.18
CA GLY A 12 13.33 -6.45 7.44
C GLY A 12 12.06 -6.36 8.29
N SER A 13 10.96 -6.93 7.81
CA SER A 13 9.66 -6.83 8.49
C SER A 13 8.71 -7.92 8.03
N TRP A 14 7.68 -8.19 8.84
CA TRP A 14 6.61 -9.12 8.50
C TRP A 14 5.87 -8.71 7.21
N LEU A 15 5.73 -7.42 6.93
CA LEU A 15 5.14 -6.95 5.66
C LEU A 15 5.97 -7.38 4.44
N LEU A 16 7.30 -7.44 4.56
CA LEU A 16 8.14 -7.96 3.48
C LEU A 16 7.99 -9.48 3.29
N ASP A 17 7.75 -10.24 4.37
CA ASP A 17 7.41 -11.66 4.28
C ASP A 17 6.12 -11.84 3.46
N LEU A 18 5.07 -11.09 3.80
CA LEU A 18 3.79 -11.13 3.10
C LEU A 18 3.92 -10.74 1.63
N LEU A 19 4.68 -9.68 1.33
CA LEU A 19 4.92 -9.26 -0.06
C LEU A 19 5.66 -10.34 -0.85
N ALA A 20 6.66 -10.98 -0.24
CA ALA A 20 7.39 -12.01 -0.94
C ALA A 20 6.57 -13.27 -1.21
N MET A 21 5.68 -13.65 -0.29
CA MET A 21 4.70 -14.71 -0.54
C MET A 21 3.81 -14.34 -1.73
N ALA A 22 3.25 -13.12 -1.74
CA ALA A 22 2.41 -12.66 -2.85
C ALA A 22 3.14 -12.65 -4.20
N LEU A 23 4.42 -12.23 -4.22
CA LEU A 23 5.23 -12.23 -5.44
C LEU A 23 5.69 -13.63 -5.87
N ALA A 24 5.80 -14.59 -4.94
CA ALA A 24 6.09 -15.98 -5.26
C ALA A 24 4.87 -16.66 -5.91
N GLU A 25 3.66 -16.34 -5.44
CA GLU A 25 2.40 -16.85 -5.99
C GLU A 25 2.05 -16.21 -7.34
N ASN A 26 2.16 -14.88 -7.45
CA ASN A 26 1.86 -14.12 -8.66
C ASN A 26 2.91 -13.02 -8.89
N PRO A 27 4.00 -13.30 -9.61
CA PRO A 27 5.09 -12.33 -9.82
C PRO A 27 4.67 -11.04 -10.53
N THR A 28 3.62 -11.10 -11.33
CA THR A 28 3.09 -9.94 -12.08
C THR A 28 2.02 -9.16 -11.33
N LEU A 29 1.52 -9.72 -10.21
CA LEU A 29 0.40 -9.18 -9.44
C LEU A 29 -0.81 -8.87 -10.33
N SER A 30 -1.04 -9.70 -11.34
CA SER A 30 -2.07 -9.51 -12.37
C SER A 30 -3.49 -9.46 -11.80
N GLU A 31 -3.71 -10.09 -10.64
CA GLU A 31 -5.00 -10.14 -9.94
C GLU A 31 -5.33 -8.85 -9.19
N PHE A 32 -4.36 -7.94 -9.05
CA PHE A 32 -4.56 -6.65 -8.41
C PHE A 32 -4.66 -5.55 -9.48
N THR A 33 -5.70 -4.74 -9.36
CA THR A 33 -5.91 -3.48 -10.08
C THR A 33 -4.95 -2.40 -9.59
N GLY A 34 -4.56 -2.42 -8.30
CA GLY A 34 -3.82 -1.34 -7.66
C GLY A 34 -4.73 -0.23 -7.13
N TYR A 35 -6.04 -0.43 -7.10
CA TYR A 35 -6.95 0.48 -6.41
C TYR A 35 -6.86 0.26 -4.89
N VAL A 36 -6.39 1.28 -4.16
CA VAL A 36 -6.23 1.20 -2.70
C VAL A 36 -7.31 2.01 -1.99
N GLN A 37 -8.24 1.31 -1.33
CA GLN A 37 -9.27 1.91 -0.48
C GLN A 37 -8.64 2.61 0.75
N ASP A 38 -9.30 3.66 1.23
CA ASP A 38 -8.97 4.33 2.49
C ASP A 38 -10.18 4.27 3.43
N SER A 39 -9.91 3.95 4.69
CA SER A 39 -10.91 3.89 5.76
C SER A 39 -11.14 5.24 6.44
N GLY A 40 -10.44 6.29 5.99
CA GLY A 40 -10.58 7.66 6.48
C GLY A 40 -9.54 8.08 7.52
N GLU A 41 -8.85 7.16 8.19
CA GLU A 41 -7.91 7.49 9.28
C GLU A 41 -6.74 8.31 8.78
N GLY A 42 -6.19 7.99 7.60
CA GLY A 42 -5.13 8.80 6.99
C GLY A 42 -5.57 10.24 6.71
N ARG A 43 -6.82 10.44 6.24
CA ARG A 43 -7.38 11.78 6.04
C ARG A 43 -7.56 12.50 7.36
N TRP A 44 -8.14 11.81 8.35
CA TRP A 44 -8.31 12.35 9.70
C TRP A 44 -6.97 12.79 10.30
N THR A 45 -5.92 11.97 10.20
CA THR A 45 -4.59 12.31 10.70
C THR A 45 -4.01 13.58 10.06
N ILE A 46 -4.17 13.75 8.74
CA ILE A 46 -3.69 14.96 8.06
C ILE A 46 -4.51 16.19 8.43
N MET A 47 -5.83 16.06 8.61
CA MET A 47 -6.65 17.18 9.09
C MET A 47 -6.23 17.60 10.50
N ALA A 48 -6.02 16.65 11.41
CA ALA A 48 -5.53 16.93 12.76
C ALA A 48 -4.14 17.61 12.74
N ALA A 49 -3.22 17.16 11.88
CA ALA A 49 -1.91 17.79 11.73
C ALA A 49 -2.00 19.25 11.27
N ILE A 50 -2.96 19.58 10.39
CA ILE A 50 -3.23 20.96 9.94
C ILE A 50 -3.79 21.81 11.09
N GLU A 51 -4.76 21.28 11.83
CA GLU A 51 -5.38 21.96 12.99
C GLU A 51 -4.36 22.28 14.08
N GLU A 52 -3.41 21.38 14.31
CA GLU A 52 -2.35 21.52 15.32
C GLU A 52 -1.09 22.23 14.79
N ALA A 53 -1.07 22.63 13.51
CA ALA A 53 0.09 23.20 12.83
C ALA A 53 1.38 22.35 12.94
N VAL A 54 1.23 21.02 12.88
CA VAL A 54 2.34 20.06 12.96
C VAL A 54 2.69 19.53 11.55
N PRO A 55 3.96 19.54 11.15
CA PRO A 55 4.36 19.02 9.84
C PRO A 55 4.18 17.49 9.73
N ALA A 56 3.54 17.05 8.66
CA ALA A 56 3.23 15.64 8.38
C ALA A 56 3.51 15.26 6.91
N ASP A 57 4.68 15.63 6.39
CA ASP A 57 5.00 15.60 4.95
C ASP A 57 4.89 14.20 4.32
N VAL A 58 5.49 13.20 4.99
CA VAL A 58 5.50 11.81 4.49
C VAL A 58 4.11 11.21 4.53
N LEU A 59 3.33 11.47 5.59
CA LEU A 59 1.95 11.00 5.72
C LEU A 59 1.04 11.66 4.67
N SER A 60 1.24 12.96 4.42
CA SER A 60 0.49 13.72 3.41
C SER A 60 0.77 13.15 2.02
N THR A 61 2.04 12.90 1.72
CA THR A 61 2.47 12.29 0.46
C THR A 61 1.89 10.87 0.31
N ALA A 62 1.90 10.06 1.36
CA ALA A 62 1.33 8.72 1.35
C ALA A 62 -0.20 8.73 1.11
N LEU A 63 -0.91 9.69 1.70
CA LEU A 63 -2.35 9.87 1.46
C LEU A 63 -2.63 10.25 0.01
N PHE A 64 -1.86 11.19 -0.56
CA PHE A 64 -2.02 11.58 -1.96
C PHE A 64 -1.61 10.49 -2.95
N ALA A 65 -0.59 9.68 -2.64
CA ALA A 65 -0.25 8.51 -3.43
C ALA A 65 -1.44 7.52 -3.50
N ARG A 66 -2.18 7.36 -2.40
CA ARG A 66 -3.41 6.55 -2.38
C ARG A 66 -4.54 7.16 -3.21
N PHE A 67 -4.66 8.49 -3.29
CA PHE A 67 -5.64 9.11 -4.18
C PHE A 67 -5.24 8.94 -5.65
N ARG A 68 -3.94 9.05 -5.96
CA ARG A 68 -3.41 8.80 -7.31
C ARG A 68 -3.70 7.37 -7.77
N SER A 69 -3.63 6.39 -6.87
CA SER A 69 -3.94 4.98 -7.16
C SER A 69 -5.35 4.74 -7.70
N ARG A 70 -6.26 5.72 -7.63
CA ARG A 70 -7.63 5.63 -8.15
C ARG A 70 -7.74 6.01 -9.63
N ARG A 71 -6.67 6.60 -10.18
CA ARG A 71 -6.60 7.07 -11.57
C ARG A 71 -5.52 6.33 -12.33
N ASP A 72 -4.33 6.25 -11.73
CA ASP A 72 -3.17 5.62 -12.33
C ASP A 72 -2.76 4.39 -11.51
N HIS A 73 -2.69 3.26 -12.18
CA HIS A 73 -2.33 1.99 -11.58
C HIS A 73 -0.93 1.58 -12.06
N THR A 74 0.05 1.68 -11.18
CA THR A 74 1.40 1.18 -11.43
C THR A 74 1.61 -0.14 -10.68
N PHE A 75 2.72 -0.81 -10.99
CA PHE A 75 3.13 -2.00 -10.26
C PHE A 75 3.30 -1.73 -8.75
N ALA A 76 3.68 -0.51 -8.36
CA ALA A 76 3.84 -0.13 -6.95
C ALA A 76 2.51 -0.15 -6.19
N GLU A 77 1.41 0.31 -6.81
CA GLU A 77 0.09 0.25 -6.18
C GLU A 77 -0.42 -1.19 -6.11
N LYS A 78 -0.12 -2.03 -7.12
CA LYS A 78 -0.43 -3.47 -7.05
C LYS A 78 0.31 -4.17 -5.91
N VAL A 79 1.58 -3.81 -5.69
CA VAL A 79 2.39 -4.27 -4.55
C VAL A 79 1.72 -3.87 -3.23
N LEU A 80 1.26 -2.63 -3.10
CA LEU A 80 0.55 -2.14 -1.92
C LEU A 80 -0.75 -2.92 -1.67
N SER A 81 -1.52 -3.18 -2.72
CA SER A 81 -2.74 -3.97 -2.63
C SER A 81 -2.51 -5.42 -2.23
N ALA A 82 -1.48 -6.05 -2.79
CA ALA A 82 -1.08 -7.42 -2.44
C ALA A 82 -0.72 -7.54 -0.95
N MET A 83 0.07 -6.58 -0.43
CA MET A 83 0.40 -6.53 1.00
C MET A 83 -0.84 -6.37 1.87
N ARG A 84 -1.76 -5.46 1.50
CA ARG A 84 -3.02 -5.23 2.23
C ARG A 84 -3.92 -6.46 2.23
N ASN A 85 -3.98 -7.17 1.10
CA ASN A 85 -4.73 -8.41 0.99
C ASN A 85 -4.16 -9.50 1.91
N LYS A 86 -2.84 -9.72 1.90
CA LYS A 86 -2.18 -10.71 2.76
C LYS A 86 -2.25 -10.38 4.25
N PHE A 87 -2.14 -9.10 4.62
CA PHE A 87 -2.17 -8.65 6.01
C PHE A 87 -3.57 -8.71 6.64
N GLY A 88 -4.57 -8.20 5.92
CA GLY A 88 -5.89 -7.91 6.50
C GLY A 88 -7.07 -8.41 5.69
N GLY A 89 -6.83 -9.25 4.67
CA GLY A 89 -7.90 -9.76 3.79
C GLY A 89 -8.57 -8.65 2.97
N HIS A 90 -7.91 -7.51 2.75
CA HIS A 90 -8.48 -6.41 1.98
C HIS A 90 -8.60 -6.82 0.51
N VAL A 91 -9.82 -7.15 0.09
CA VAL A 91 -10.15 -7.45 -1.31
C VAL A 91 -10.39 -6.13 -2.05
N GLU A 92 -9.72 -5.95 -3.18
CA GLU A 92 -9.99 -4.81 -4.05
C GLU A 92 -11.40 -4.92 -4.66
N ARG A 93 -11.98 -3.80 -5.06
CA ARG A 93 -13.21 -3.87 -5.86
C ARG A 93 -12.86 -4.50 -7.22
N PRO A 94 -13.72 -5.38 -7.77
CA PRO A 94 -13.53 -5.89 -9.13
C PRO A 94 -13.33 -4.72 -10.10
N SER A 95 -12.44 -4.89 -11.08
CA SER A 95 -12.30 -3.94 -12.17
C SER A 95 -13.59 -3.95 -13.01
N GLY A 96 -14.55 -3.08 -12.67
CA GLY A 96 -15.80 -2.93 -13.41
C GLY A 96 -17.04 -3.05 -12.52
N GLY A 97 -17.65 -1.91 -12.25
CA GLY A 97 -18.91 -1.70 -11.53
C GLY A 97 -19.14 -0.22 -11.33
#